data_AF-A0A4U0RDT3-F1
#
_entry.id   AF-A0A4U0RDT3-F1
#
_cell.length_a   1.000
_cell.length_b   1.000
_cell.length_c   1.000
_cell.angle_alpha   90.00
_cell.angle_beta   90.00
_cell.angle_gamma   90.00
#
_symmetry.space_group_name_H-M   'P 1'
#
loop_
_entity.id
_entity.type
_entity.pdbx_description
1 polymer ?
#
loop_
_entity_poly.entity_id
_entity_poly.type
_entity_poly.pdbx_seq_one_letter_code
_entity_poly.pdbx_strand_id
1 'polypeptide(L)' 'MIADLHPQSARLAPAIHRLIARHGATAVLWAAIRAALMPRRRRPRPPDPYLLSPHMRRDIGLPPTGPHVPRYYELR' A
#
# COMPACT_ATOMS: atom_id res chain seq x y z
N MET A 1 -23.09 -5.28 -14.08
CA MET A 1 -22.27 -5.20 -12.85
C MET A 1 -20.94 -5.89 -13.16
N ILE A 2 -19.94 -5.13 -13.63
CA ILE A 2 -18.61 -5.70 -13.91
C ILE A 2 -17.92 -5.80 -12.56
N ALA A 3 -17.74 -7.02 -12.06
CA ALA A 3 -16.93 -7.25 -10.88
C ALA A 3 -15.51 -6.76 -11.20
N ASP A 4 -15.12 -5.64 -10.58
CA ASP A 4 -13.76 -5.13 -10.62
C ASP A 4 -12.88 -6.17 -9.90
N LEU A 5 -12.44 -7.19 -10.64
CA LEU A 5 -11.53 -8.22 -10.19
C LEU A 5 -10.18 -7.56 -9.97
N HIS A 6 -10.03 -6.96 -8.80
CA HIS A 6 -8.82 -6.27 -8.39
C HIS A 6 -7.61 -7.18 -8.70
N PRO A 7 -6.61 -6.75 -9.49
CA PRO A 7 -5.50 -7.61 -9.96
C PRO A 7 -4.67 -8.27 -8.84
N GLN A 8 -4.94 -7.88 -7.60
CA GLN A 8 -4.36 -8.40 -6.38
C GLN A 8 -4.95 -9.76 -6.00
N SER A 9 -6.24 -10.03 -6.29
CA SER A 9 -6.90 -11.32 -6.01
C SER A 9 -6.35 -12.43 -6.89
N ALA A 10 -6.11 -12.14 -8.18
CA ALA A 10 -5.50 -13.07 -9.14
C ALA A 10 -4.10 -13.55 -8.72
N ARG A 11 -3.34 -12.70 -8.02
CA ARG A 11 -1.99 -13.03 -7.51
C ARG A 11 -2.01 -13.74 -6.16
N LEU A 12 -3.11 -13.63 -5.40
CA LEU A 12 -3.21 -14.16 -4.05
C LEU A 12 -3.39 -15.69 -4.03
N ALA A 13 -4.23 -16.22 -4.92
CA ALA A 13 -4.56 -17.65 -5.00
C ALA A 13 -3.32 -18.56 -5.15
N PRO A 14 -2.39 -18.33 -6.11
CA PRO A 14 -1.21 -19.18 -6.25
C PRO A 14 -0.22 -19.03 -5.07
N ALA A 15 -0.17 -17.85 -4.43
CA ALA A 15 0.69 -17.63 -3.27
C ALA A 15 0.19 -18.38 -2.04
N ILE A 16 -1.12 -18.37 -1.77
CA ILE A 16 -1.74 -19.12 -0.68
C ILE A 16 -1.56 -20.62 -0.89
N HIS A 17 -1.77 -21.11 -2.12
CA HIS A 17 -1.58 -22.53 -2.42
C HIS A 17 -0.15 -23.01 -2.11
N ARG A 18 0.87 -22.21 -2.47
CA ARG A 18 2.28 -22.49 -2.15
C ARG A 18 2.56 -22.47 -0.64
N LEU A 19 1.91 -21.57 0.11
CA LEU A 19 2.06 -21.52 1.57
C LEU A 19 1.45 -22.77 2.22
N ILE A 20 0.27 -23.19 1.77
CA ILE A 20 -0.40 -24.41 2.25
C ILE A 20 0.47 -25.64 1.95
N ALA A 21 1.01 -25.77 0.73
CA ALA A 21 1.87 -26.89 0.37
C ALA A 21 3.14 -26.98 1.24
N ARG A 22 3.67 -25.85 1.71
CA ARG A 22 4.90 -25.81 2.53
C ARG A 22 4.65 -25.91 4.04
N HIS A 23 3.54 -25.38 4.56
CA HIS A 23 3.32 -25.22 6.00
C HIS A 23 2.06 -25.95 6.52
N GLY A 24 1.24 -26.49 5.61
CA GLY A 24 -0.06 -27.08 5.93
C GLY A 24 -1.19 -26.06 6.02
N ALA A 25 -2.42 -26.52 5.79
CA ALA A 25 -3.61 -25.67 5.73
C ALA A 25 -3.93 -25.00 7.08
N THR A 26 -3.76 -25.72 8.18
CA THR A 26 -4.06 -25.22 9.55
C THR A 26 -3.13 -24.08 9.95
N ALA A 27 -1.82 -24.19 9.66
CA ALA A 27 -0.85 -23.15 9.94
C ALA A 27 -1.13 -21.87 9.15
N VAL A 28 -1.50 -22.01 7.85
CA VAL A 28 -1.87 -20.86 7.01
C VAL A 28 -3.17 -20.21 7.49
N LEU A 29 -4.16 -21.00 7.91
CA LEU A 29 -5.42 -20.50 8.48
C LEU A 29 -5.17 -19.67 9.75
N TRP A 30 -4.40 -20.19 10.70
CA TRP A 30 -4.05 -19.45 11.92
C TRP A 30 -3.24 -18.18 11.62
N ALA A 31 -2.32 -18.23 10.65
CA ALA A 31 -1.58 -17.05 10.21
C ALA A 31 -2.49 -15.99 9.57
N ALA A 32 -3.47 -16.41 8.75
CA ALA A 32 -4.45 -15.51 8.15
C ALA A 32 -5.34 -14.84 9.20
N ILE A 33 -5.84 -15.62 10.17
CA ILE A 33 -6.61 -15.10 11.31
C ILE A 33 -5.75 -14.10 12.10
N ARG A 34 -4.52 -14.46 12.44
CA ARG A 34 -3.61 -13.58 13.18
C ARG A 34 -3.31 -12.28 12.42
N ALA A 35 -3.13 -12.36 11.09
CA ALA A 35 -2.90 -11.19 10.25
C ALA A 35 -4.13 -10.29 10.12
N ALA A 36 -5.35 -10.85 10.18
CA ALA A 36 -6.59 -10.09 10.19
C ALA A 36 -6.83 -9.38 11.54
N LEU A 37 -6.49 -10.06 12.65
CA LEU A 37 -6.70 -9.54 13.99
C LEU A 37 -5.59 -8.60 14.48
N MET A 38 -4.34 -8.82 14.07
CA MET A 38 -3.26 -7.93 14.48
C MET A 38 -3.35 -6.60 13.72
N PRO A 39 -3.29 -5.46 14.43
CA PRO A 39 -3.19 -4.17 13.76
C PRO A 39 -1.93 -4.19 12.89
N ARG A 40 -2.09 -3.85 11.61
CA ARG A 40 -0.97 -3.68 10.68
C ARG A 40 0.03 -2.76 11.37
N ARG A 41 1.19 -3.29 11.78
CA ARG A 41 2.34 -2.48 12.18
C ARG A 41 2.52 -1.47 11.07
N ARG A 42 2.22 -0.20 11.37
CA ARG A 42 2.13 0.87 10.38
C ARG A 42 3.44 0.83 9.62
N ARG A 43 3.39 0.44 8.34
CA ARG A 43 4.53 0.70 7.45
C ARG A 43 4.86 2.17 7.62
N PRO A 44 6.14 2.55 7.79
CA PRO A 44 6.49 3.97 7.81
C PRO A 44 5.80 4.60 6.62
N ARG A 45 4.97 5.63 6.88
CA ARG A 45 4.26 6.32 5.82
C ARG A 45 5.31 6.74 4.79
N PRO A 46 5.05 6.53 3.49
CA PRO A 46 5.96 7.05 2.48
C PRO A 46 6.17 8.55 2.75
N PRO A 47 7.39 9.07 2.55
CA PRO A 47 7.66 10.49 2.71
C PRO A 47 6.62 11.26 1.90
N ASP A 48 6.06 12.29 2.51
CA ASP A 48 5.02 13.11 1.91
C ASP A 48 5.51 13.58 0.52
N PRO A 49 4.75 13.36 -0.58
CA PRO A 49 5.11 13.84 -1.90
C PRO A 49 5.41 15.35 -1.99
N TYR A 50 4.89 16.14 -1.04
CA TYR A 50 5.18 17.57 -0.91
C TYR A 50 6.55 17.87 -0.26
N LEU A 51 7.14 16.89 0.43
CA LEU A 51 8.49 16.96 1.02
C LEU A 51 9.58 16.40 0.10
N LEU A 52 9.21 15.89 -1.08
CA LEU A 52 10.17 15.37 -2.05
C LEU A 52 10.93 16.51 -2.75
N SER A 53 12.25 16.37 -2.86
CA SER A 53 13.07 17.30 -3.62
C SER A 53 12.71 17.27 -5.12
N PRO A 54 12.96 18.35 -5.87
CA PRO A 54 12.64 18.41 -7.31
C PRO A 54 13.27 17.27 -8.12
N HIS A 55 14.49 16.87 -7.78
CA HIS A 55 15.21 15.78 -8.44
C HIS A 55 14.53 14.42 -8.18
N MET A 56 14.18 14.13 -6.92
CA MET A 56 13.48 12.88 -6.58
C MET A 56 12.11 12.78 -7.27
N ARG A 57 11.38 13.89 -7.40
CA ARG A 57 10.11 13.92 -8.15
C ARG A 57 10.31 13.57 -9.63
N ARG A 58 11.37 14.11 -10.24
CA ARG A 58 11.72 13.81 -11.63
C ARG A 58 12.04 12.33 -11.83
N ASP A 59 12.79 11.74 -10.92
CA ASP A 59 13.23 10.34 -11.02
C ASP A 59 12.08 9.33 -10.93
N ILE A 60 11.02 9.69 -10.20
CA ILE A 60 9.80 8.86 -10.06
C ILE A 60 8.68 9.28 -11.04
N GLY A 61 8.94 10.24 -11.93
CA GLY A 61 7.98 10.71 -12.93
C GLY A 61 6.83 11.56 -12.37
N LEU A 62 6.98 12.14 -11.18
CA LEU A 62 6.00 13.09 -10.65
C LEU A 62 6.14 14.46 -11.33
N PRO A 63 5.02 15.18 -11.57
CA PRO A 63 5.05 16.53 -12.11
C PRO A 63 5.78 17.49 -11.14
N PRO A 64 6.31 18.63 -11.62
CA PRO A 64 6.94 19.62 -10.74
C PRO A 64 5.95 20.14 -9.70
N THR A 65 6.45 20.54 -8.53
CA THR A 65 5.62 21.16 -7.49
C THR A 65 5.04 22.46 -8.04
N GLY A 66 3.72 22.58 -8.09
CA GLY A 66 3.04 23.83 -8.45
C GLY A 66 3.32 24.94 -7.41
N PRO A 67 3.09 26.21 -7.74
CA PRO A 67 3.27 27.31 -6.79
C PRO A 67 2.46 27.03 -5.51
N HIS A 68 3.12 27.14 -4.36
CA HIS A 68 2.47 27.00 -3.07
C HIS A 68 1.57 28.21 -2.85
N VAL A 69 0.28 28.05 -3.15
CA VAL A 69 -0.75 29.04 -2.82
C VAL A 69 -1.20 28.74 -1.39
N PRO A 70 -0.93 29.64 -0.42
CA PRO A 70 -1.36 29.43 0.96
C PRO A 70 -2.88 29.28 0.99
N ARG A 71 -3.36 28.31 1.76
CA ARG A 71 -4.80 28.10 1.88
C ARG A 71 -5.37 29.20 2.80
N TYR A 72 -6.62 29.58 2.58
CA TYR A 72 -7.26 30.70 3.31
C TYR A 72 -7.23 30.56 4.85
N TYR A 73 -7.08 29.34 5.37
CA TYR A 73 -6.98 29.06 6.80
C TYR A 73 -5.56 29.21 7.39
N GLU A 74 -4.54 29.42 6.55
CA GLU A 74 -3.15 29.69 6.97
C GLU A 74 -2.91 31.20 7.16
N LEU A 75 -3.88 32.04 6.77
CA LEU A 75 -3.82 33.50 6.81
C LEU A 75 -4.42 34.10 8.10
N ARG A 76 -4.65 33.28 9.15
CA ARG A 76 -5.29 33.72 10.40
C ARG A 76 -4.31 33.82 11.56
#